data_AF-A0A2G5US68-F1
#
_entry.id   AF-A0A2G5US68-F1
#
_cell.length_a   1.000
_cell.length_b   1.000
_cell.length_c   1.000
_cell.angle_alpha   90.00
_cell.angle_beta   90.00
_cell.angle_gamma   90.00
#
_symmetry.space_group_name_H-M   'P 1'
#
loop_
_entity.id
_entity.type
_entity.pdbx_description
1 polymer ?
#
loop_
_entity_poly.entity_id
_entity_poly.type
_entity_poly.pdbx_seq_one_letter_code
_entity_poly.pdbx_strand_id
1 'polypeptide(L)'
;MNWVLITVAVMASQLTAEPTVVVVGGGLAGLSASLEIINEGGKVILVEGESNTGGNSAKASSGINGAGTDTQEKLGIQDSPELLMKDTLSAGDDENDKKLVKVLAENSVAAVEFLRSVGVDLTDVNLCGGHSVPRTHWIPSPKEGRPIPAGFEIMKRLRAKLNELQEQKPEQFRLLTQTKMVDIIRESGKVVGVEVESADGEKSKINGDAVILATGGFSADQDGLLKEFGAQTLGFPSTNGAFAKGEGVKIARKLGAKLIGMERIQIHPTAFVDPKEPAAGTKFLAAEALRGKGALLINSEGKRFGNELGRRDYFTGRIQEHAKPIEESFQGGSAGRNAAIMLMSEKTIDAFGRPAFNFYAIVKKFFKKYENHQELAKALGVDDTVIKATLDEYQEIFDGKKEDPWGKKVFPVAAISPNEPIYAAIVVPAIHYTMGGLQIDENSRVIDEQGKPIIGLYAAGEVTGGVHGSNRLGGNSLLECVVFGRIAGHSGINASKTRTEL
;
A
#
# COMPACT_ATOMS: atom_id res chain seq x y z
N MET A 1 -51.85 25.64 -56.37
CA MET A 1 -51.95 24.75 -55.20
C MET A 1 -50.54 24.55 -54.67
N ASN A 2 -50.14 25.35 -53.68
CA ASN A 2 -48.82 25.28 -53.05
C ASN A 2 -48.94 24.50 -51.74
N TRP A 3 -48.11 23.48 -51.60
CA TRP A 3 -47.91 22.75 -50.35
C TRP A 3 -46.99 23.58 -49.44
N VAL A 4 -47.51 23.94 -48.27
CA VAL A 4 -46.75 24.59 -47.20
C VAL A 4 -46.01 23.49 -46.42
N LEU A 5 -44.69 23.47 -46.51
CA LEU A 5 -43.82 22.70 -45.62
C LEU A 5 -43.74 23.44 -44.27
N ILE A 6 -44.30 22.82 -43.23
CA ILE A 6 -44.11 23.23 -41.84
C ILE A 6 -42.72 22.75 -41.43
N THR A 7 -41.76 23.67 -41.35
CA THR A 7 -40.45 23.42 -40.73
C THR A 7 -40.65 23.33 -39.23
N VAL A 8 -40.68 22.11 -38.68
CA VAL A 8 -40.49 21.87 -37.26
C VAL A 8 -39.04 22.22 -36.95
N ALA A 9 -38.82 23.35 -36.28
CA ALA A 9 -37.55 23.66 -35.65
C ALA A 9 -37.31 22.64 -34.53
N VAL A 10 -36.62 21.56 -34.85
CA VAL A 10 -35.95 20.74 -33.84
C VAL A 10 -34.84 21.63 -33.30
N MET A 11 -35.05 22.19 -32.10
CA MET A 11 -33.94 22.62 -31.27
C MET A 11 -33.08 21.37 -31.04
N ALA A 12 -31.96 21.30 -31.77
CA ALA A 12 -30.89 20.39 -31.43
C ALA A 12 -30.34 20.88 -30.08
N SER A 13 -30.87 20.33 -28.98
CA SER A 13 -30.07 20.21 -27.77
C SER A 13 -28.80 19.50 -28.19
N GLN A 14 -27.66 20.21 -28.18
CA GLN A 14 -26.36 19.57 -28.30
C GLN A 14 -26.32 18.46 -27.25
N LEU A 15 -26.37 17.20 -27.69
CA LEU A 15 -26.00 16.06 -26.87
C LEU A 15 -24.54 16.29 -26.51
N THR A 16 -24.29 16.86 -25.33
CA THR A 16 -22.95 17.07 -24.79
C THR A 16 -22.29 15.70 -24.68
N ALA A 17 -21.23 15.43 -25.43
CA ALA A 17 -20.49 14.18 -25.33
C ALA A 17 -20.03 14.01 -23.88
N GLU A 18 -20.32 12.86 -23.27
CA GLU A 18 -19.92 12.59 -21.88
C GLU A 18 -18.40 12.76 -21.72
N PRO A 19 -17.94 13.44 -20.66
CA PRO A 19 -16.52 13.73 -20.44
C PRO A 19 -15.72 12.43 -20.35
N THR A 20 -14.59 12.36 -21.07
CA THR A 20 -13.72 11.18 -21.08
C THR A 20 -12.45 11.45 -20.29
N VAL A 21 -12.20 10.67 -19.24
CA VAL A 21 -10.99 10.79 -18.42
C VAL A 21 -10.06 9.61 -18.70
N VAL A 22 -8.78 9.89 -18.95
CA VAL A 22 -7.76 8.85 -19.09
C VAL A 22 -7.14 8.56 -17.73
N VAL A 23 -7.17 7.31 -17.29
CA VAL A 23 -6.57 6.87 -16.03
C VAL A 23 -5.34 6.00 -16.32
N VAL A 24 -4.19 6.35 -15.74
CA VAL A 24 -2.92 5.66 -16.00
C VAL A 24 -2.50 4.87 -14.76
N GLY A 25 -2.57 3.54 -14.86
CA GLY A 25 -2.22 2.59 -13.81
C GLY A 25 -3.46 1.88 -13.23
N GLY A 26 -3.48 0.55 -13.32
CA GLY A 26 -4.56 -0.32 -12.83
C GLY A 26 -4.38 -0.75 -11.38
N GLY A 27 -3.74 0.08 -10.54
CA GLY A 27 -3.66 -0.11 -9.08
C GLY A 27 -4.94 0.32 -8.36
N LEU A 28 -4.95 0.26 -7.02
CA LEU A 28 -6.14 0.62 -6.24
C LEU A 28 -6.60 2.06 -6.49
N ALA A 29 -5.67 3.01 -6.61
CA ALA A 29 -6.00 4.40 -6.90
C ALA A 29 -6.68 4.56 -8.26
N GLY A 30 -6.16 3.92 -9.31
CA GLY A 30 -6.73 4.00 -10.65
C GLY A 30 -8.09 3.31 -10.78
N LEU A 31 -8.28 2.14 -10.15
CA LEU A 31 -9.60 1.49 -10.16
C LEU A 31 -10.63 2.28 -9.34
N SER A 32 -10.21 2.88 -8.20
CA SER A 32 -11.10 3.73 -7.40
C SER A 32 -11.51 5.00 -8.15
N ALA A 33 -10.55 5.66 -8.81
CA ALA A 33 -10.83 6.82 -9.66
C ALA A 33 -11.80 6.46 -10.80
N SER A 34 -11.55 5.34 -11.47
CA SER A 34 -12.38 4.88 -12.58
C SER A 34 -13.82 4.64 -12.17
N LEU A 35 -14.04 3.96 -11.04
CA LEU A 35 -15.38 3.70 -10.54
C LEU A 35 -16.09 4.98 -10.08
N GLU A 36 -15.36 5.92 -9.45
CA GLU A 36 -15.93 7.24 -9.09
C GLU A 36 -16.41 8.00 -10.34
N ILE A 37 -15.58 8.08 -11.38
CA ILE A 37 -15.91 8.76 -12.64
C ILE A 37 -17.16 8.14 -13.28
N ILE A 38 -17.23 6.81 -13.32
CA ILE A 38 -18.38 6.08 -13.88
C ILE A 38 -19.66 6.36 -13.08
N ASN A 39 -19.57 6.35 -11.75
CA ASN A 39 -20.71 6.64 -10.87
C ASN A 39 -21.22 8.08 -11.05
N GLU A 40 -20.34 9.01 -11.45
CA GLU A 40 -20.69 10.40 -11.77
C GLU A 40 -21.08 10.63 -13.24
N GLY A 41 -21.25 9.57 -14.03
CA GLY A 41 -21.71 9.63 -15.41
C GLY A 41 -20.63 9.99 -16.44
N GLY A 42 -19.35 9.79 -16.11
CA GLY A 42 -18.23 10.00 -17.03
C GLY A 42 -17.81 8.72 -17.76
N LYS A 43 -16.96 8.90 -18.77
CA LYS A 43 -16.30 7.82 -19.52
C LYS A 43 -14.85 7.68 -19.09
N VAL A 44 -14.34 6.45 -19.10
CA VAL A 44 -12.99 6.15 -18.66
C VAL A 44 -12.27 5.25 -19.67
N ILE A 45 -11.05 5.65 -20.02
CA ILE A 45 -10.07 4.77 -20.66
C ILE A 45 -8.95 4.56 -19.63
N LEU A 46 -8.87 3.36 -19.07
CA LEU A 46 -7.80 2.99 -18.15
C LEU A 46 -6.70 2.26 -18.91
N VAL A 47 -5.46 2.73 -18.78
CA VAL A 47 -4.27 2.07 -19.32
C VAL A 47 -3.43 1.45 -18.20
N GLU A 48 -3.00 0.21 -18.39
CA GLU A 48 -2.15 -0.56 -17.47
C GLU A 48 -0.98 -1.14 -18.27
N GLY A 49 0.25 -0.86 -17.84
CA GLY A 49 1.46 -1.32 -18.53
C GLY A 49 1.69 -2.81 -18.37
N GLU A 50 1.23 -3.41 -17.27
CA GLU A 50 1.35 -4.83 -17.01
C GLU A 50 0.23 -5.66 -17.67
N SER A 51 0.38 -6.99 -17.67
CA SER A 51 -0.63 -7.91 -18.19
C SER A 51 -1.91 -7.98 -17.35
N ASN A 52 -1.87 -7.47 -16.11
CA ASN A 52 -2.99 -7.47 -15.18
C ASN A 52 -2.99 -6.20 -14.32
N THR A 53 -4.18 -5.74 -13.98
CA THR A 53 -4.40 -4.74 -12.93
C THR A 53 -3.97 -5.28 -11.57
N GLY A 54 -3.54 -4.41 -10.66
CA GLY A 54 -3.23 -4.78 -9.28
C GLY A 54 -2.09 -3.98 -8.69
N GLY A 55 -1.00 -3.82 -9.46
CA GLY A 55 0.24 -3.19 -8.99
C GLY A 55 0.71 -3.75 -7.64
N ASN A 56 1.28 -2.89 -6.80
CA ASN A 56 1.61 -3.27 -5.42
C ASN A 56 0.38 -3.35 -4.51
N SER A 57 -0.75 -2.73 -4.88
CA SER A 57 -2.00 -2.79 -4.10
C SER A 57 -2.50 -4.23 -3.94
N ALA A 58 -2.43 -5.06 -4.99
CA ALA A 58 -2.80 -6.48 -4.93
C ALA A 58 -1.93 -7.31 -3.96
N LYS A 59 -0.74 -6.82 -3.61
CA LYS A 59 0.20 -7.47 -2.68
C LYS A 59 0.00 -7.04 -1.23
N ALA A 60 -0.82 -6.02 -0.98
CA ALA A 60 -1.03 -5.50 0.36
C ALA A 60 -1.69 -6.55 1.27
N SER A 61 -1.10 -6.75 2.45
CA SER A 61 -1.53 -7.79 3.39
C SER A 61 -2.28 -7.24 4.59
N SER A 62 -1.84 -6.10 5.14
CA SER A 62 -2.26 -5.65 6.48
C SER A 62 -3.63 -4.99 6.55
N GLY A 63 -4.20 -4.56 5.42
CA GLY A 63 -5.51 -3.91 5.38
C GLY A 63 -5.47 -2.40 5.12
N ILE A 64 -6.62 -1.76 5.30
CA ILE A 64 -6.89 -0.33 5.04
C ILE A 64 -7.27 0.37 6.33
N ASN A 65 -6.77 1.58 6.58
CA ASN A 65 -7.19 2.33 7.77
C ASN A 65 -8.57 2.98 7.59
N GLY A 66 -9.34 3.00 8.67
CA GLY A 66 -10.58 3.78 8.82
C GLY A 66 -10.73 4.18 10.29
N ALA A 67 -11.16 5.41 10.57
CA ALA A 67 -11.28 5.91 11.93
C ALA A 67 -12.69 6.45 12.21
N GLY A 68 -13.35 5.90 13.23
CA GLY A 68 -14.75 6.16 13.54
C GLY A 68 -15.72 5.35 12.67
N THR A 69 -15.35 4.13 12.26
CA THR A 69 -16.21 3.26 11.45
C THR A 69 -17.22 2.47 12.30
N ASP A 70 -18.32 2.01 11.68
CA ASP A 70 -19.29 1.13 12.35
C ASP A 70 -18.67 -0.21 12.78
N THR A 71 -17.66 -0.72 12.06
CA THR A 71 -16.89 -1.91 12.47
C THR A 71 -16.15 -1.65 13.77
N GLN A 72 -15.47 -0.49 13.91
CA GLN A 72 -14.80 -0.13 15.16
C GLN A 72 -15.79 -0.01 16.30
N GLU A 73 -16.95 0.63 16.08
CA GLU A 73 -18.02 0.75 17.06
C GLU A 73 -18.52 -0.62 17.54
N LYS A 74 -18.82 -1.55 16.60
CA LYS A 74 -19.26 -2.92 16.91
C LYS A 74 -18.24 -3.72 17.71
N LEU A 75 -16.95 -3.40 17.55
CA LEU A 75 -15.85 -4.02 18.28
C LEU A 75 -15.47 -3.26 19.56
N GLY A 76 -16.22 -2.22 19.92
CA GLY A 76 -16.01 -1.42 21.13
C GLY A 76 -14.76 -0.53 21.07
N ILE A 77 -14.23 -0.25 19.89
CA ILE A 77 -13.03 0.57 19.68
C ILE A 77 -13.43 2.02 19.51
N GLN A 78 -12.90 2.88 20.37
CA GLN A 78 -13.08 4.34 20.29
C GLN A 78 -11.96 4.94 19.44
N ASP A 79 -12.30 5.52 18.30
CA ASP A 79 -11.36 6.18 17.38
C ASP A 79 -12.03 7.41 16.73
N SER A 80 -11.24 8.24 16.06
CA SER A 80 -11.74 9.45 15.38
C SER A 80 -10.83 9.88 14.24
N PRO A 81 -11.35 10.59 13.22
CA PRO A 81 -10.52 11.24 12.20
C PRO A 81 -9.42 12.11 12.81
N GLU A 82 -9.71 12.83 13.89
CA GLU A 82 -8.73 13.67 14.59
C GLU A 82 -7.57 12.85 15.17
N LEU A 83 -7.87 11.69 15.75
CA LEU A 83 -6.84 10.78 16.28
C LEU A 83 -6.02 10.14 15.15
N LEU A 84 -6.66 9.75 14.04
CA LEU A 84 -5.95 9.25 12.85
C LEU A 84 -5.04 10.34 12.24
N MET A 85 -5.50 11.59 12.17
CA MET A 85 -4.70 12.72 11.71
C MET A 85 -3.49 12.92 12.63
N LYS A 86 -3.70 12.91 13.96
CA LYS A 86 -2.61 13.03 14.94
C LYS A 86 -1.57 11.91 14.78
N ASP A 87 -2.01 10.66 14.69
CA ASP A 87 -1.11 9.51 14.51
C ASP A 87 -0.34 9.61 13.17
N THR A 88 -1.01 10.07 12.10
CA THR A 88 -0.40 10.22 10.77
C THR A 88 0.65 11.34 10.74
N LEU A 89 0.36 12.50 11.35
CA LEU A 89 1.32 13.61 11.47
C LEU A 89 2.52 13.21 12.33
N SER A 90 2.26 12.53 13.45
CA SER A 90 3.33 12.03 14.32
C SER A 90 4.19 10.97 13.64
N ALA A 91 3.60 10.11 12.81
CA ALA A 91 4.35 9.11 12.05
C ALA A 91 5.22 9.74 10.97
N GLY A 92 4.78 10.84 10.36
CA GLY A 92 5.50 11.57 9.31
C GLY A 92 6.39 12.71 9.81
N ASP A 93 6.66 12.78 11.13
CA ASP A 93 7.49 13.81 11.80
C ASP A 93 7.04 15.25 11.49
N ASP A 94 5.73 15.46 11.34
CA ASP A 94 5.13 16.75 10.92
C ASP A 94 5.61 17.26 9.54
N GLU A 95 6.32 16.44 8.76
CA GLU A 95 6.72 16.75 7.38
C GLU A 95 5.58 16.57 6.37
N ASN A 96 4.44 16.04 6.80
CA ASN A 96 3.26 15.89 5.96
C ASN A 96 2.67 17.26 5.57
N ASP A 97 2.00 17.31 4.43
CA ASP A 97 1.04 18.37 4.14
C ASP A 97 -0.21 18.17 5.02
N LYS A 98 -0.38 19.05 6.01
CA LYS A 98 -1.47 18.97 6.99
C LYS A 98 -2.85 19.00 6.36
N LYS A 99 -3.01 19.64 5.20
CA LYS A 99 -4.28 19.67 4.49
C LYS A 99 -4.59 18.33 3.84
N LEU A 100 -3.59 17.70 3.23
CA LEU A 100 -3.74 16.35 2.65
C LEU A 100 -4.02 15.31 3.75
N VAL A 101 -3.36 15.39 4.90
CA VAL A 101 -3.63 14.49 6.03
C VAL A 101 -5.05 14.69 6.58
N LYS A 102 -5.51 15.94 6.67
CA LYS A 102 -6.89 16.24 7.06
C LYS A 102 -7.89 15.58 6.09
N VAL A 103 -7.71 15.77 4.78
CA VAL A 103 -8.53 15.12 3.75
C VAL A 103 -8.51 13.60 3.87
N LEU A 104 -7.33 13.00 4.07
CA LEU A 104 -7.17 11.56 4.26
C LEU A 104 -7.99 11.04 5.46
N ALA A 105 -7.90 11.74 6.59
CA ALA A 105 -8.54 11.31 7.83
C ALA A 105 -10.07 11.48 7.79
N GLU A 106 -10.55 12.66 7.35
CA GLU A 106 -11.99 12.98 7.27
C GLU A 106 -12.73 12.07 6.26
N ASN A 107 -12.05 11.61 5.21
CA ASN A 107 -12.64 10.71 4.21
C ASN A 107 -12.40 9.22 4.50
N SER A 108 -11.80 8.87 5.64
CA SER A 108 -11.40 7.49 5.92
C SER A 108 -12.58 6.51 6.06
N VAL A 109 -13.67 6.94 6.70
CA VAL A 109 -14.91 6.16 6.79
C VAL A 109 -15.52 5.94 5.40
N ALA A 110 -15.64 7.00 4.60
CA ALA A 110 -16.20 6.91 3.25
C ALA A 110 -15.37 6.00 2.32
N ALA A 111 -14.04 5.93 2.53
CA ALA A 111 -13.18 5.00 1.80
C ALA A 111 -13.42 3.53 2.17
N VAL A 112 -13.61 3.22 3.46
CA VAL A 112 -13.97 1.87 3.92
C VAL A 112 -15.33 1.46 3.37
N GLU A 113 -16.33 2.34 3.46
CA GLU A 113 -17.68 2.07 2.94
C GLU A 113 -17.72 1.89 1.43
N PHE A 114 -16.90 2.66 0.69
CA PHE A 114 -16.75 2.46 -0.75
C PHE A 114 -16.29 1.03 -1.09
N LEU A 115 -15.28 0.50 -0.38
CA LEU A 115 -14.81 -0.86 -0.61
C LEU A 115 -15.85 -1.92 -0.19
N ARG A 116 -16.61 -1.67 0.88
CA ARG A 116 -17.72 -2.55 1.28
C ARG A 116 -18.85 -2.56 0.25
N SER A 117 -19.12 -1.42 -0.41
CA SER A 117 -20.16 -1.32 -1.45
C SER A 117 -19.88 -2.20 -2.67
N VAL A 118 -18.61 -2.54 -2.93
CA VAL A 118 -18.20 -3.49 -3.97
C VAL A 118 -17.99 -4.91 -3.45
N GLY A 119 -18.37 -5.18 -2.19
CA GLY A 119 -18.40 -6.52 -1.59
C GLY A 119 -17.10 -6.97 -0.92
N VAL A 120 -16.21 -6.05 -0.51
CA VAL A 120 -15.06 -6.39 0.33
C VAL A 120 -15.51 -6.51 1.78
N ASP A 121 -15.18 -7.63 2.43
CA ASP A 121 -15.42 -7.82 3.86
C ASP A 121 -14.32 -7.12 4.68
N LEU A 122 -14.70 -6.09 5.44
CA LEU A 122 -13.82 -5.25 6.27
C LEU A 122 -14.33 -5.19 7.72
N THR A 123 -14.85 -6.33 8.20
CA THR A 123 -15.48 -6.47 9.52
C THR A 123 -14.53 -6.85 10.66
N ASP A 124 -13.23 -7.03 10.39
CA ASP A 124 -12.19 -7.20 11.40
C ASP A 124 -11.19 -6.04 11.35
N VAL A 125 -10.53 -5.75 12.47
CA VAL A 125 -9.57 -4.64 12.61
C VAL A 125 -8.33 -5.06 13.38
N ASN A 126 -7.18 -4.60 12.90
CA ASN A 126 -5.88 -4.88 13.49
C ASN A 126 -5.22 -3.62 14.06
N LEU A 127 -4.36 -3.83 15.06
CA LEU A 127 -3.40 -2.84 15.52
C LEU A 127 -2.08 -3.04 14.76
N CYS A 128 -1.65 -2.01 14.03
CA CYS A 128 -0.35 -1.93 13.39
C CYS A 128 0.59 -1.02 14.19
N GLY A 129 1.88 -0.98 13.83
CA GLY A 129 2.87 -0.16 14.52
C GLY A 129 2.59 1.33 14.35
N GLY A 130 2.82 2.12 15.42
CA GLY A 130 2.60 3.57 15.42
C GLY A 130 1.15 4.03 15.56
N HIS A 131 0.17 3.12 15.61
CA HIS A 131 -1.23 3.47 15.85
C HIS A 131 -1.54 3.59 17.34
N SER A 132 -2.31 4.61 17.73
CA SER A 132 -2.84 4.76 19.08
C SER A 132 -3.92 3.73 19.43
N VAL A 133 -4.75 3.35 18.45
CA VAL A 133 -5.83 2.35 18.59
C VAL A 133 -5.95 1.45 17.35
N PRO A 134 -6.55 0.24 17.44
CA PRO A 134 -6.78 -0.62 16.29
C PRO A 134 -7.71 0.05 15.27
N ARG A 135 -7.26 0.12 14.02
CA ARG A 135 -8.00 0.81 12.94
C ARG A 135 -7.72 0.32 11.53
N THR A 136 -6.85 -0.68 11.42
CA THR A 136 -6.51 -1.25 10.12
C THR A 136 -7.49 -2.36 9.81
N HIS A 137 -8.53 -2.03 9.05
CA HIS A 137 -9.56 -2.95 8.60
C HIS A 137 -8.99 -4.03 7.68
N TRP A 138 -9.32 -5.28 7.97
CA TRP A 138 -8.87 -6.47 7.27
C TRP A 138 -10.08 -7.40 7.07
N ILE A 139 -10.09 -8.12 5.95
CA ILE A 139 -10.81 -9.39 5.73
C ILE A 139 -10.62 -10.43 6.86
N PRO A 140 -11.68 -10.80 7.59
CA PRO A 140 -11.60 -11.84 8.60
C PRO A 140 -10.97 -13.13 8.05
N SER A 141 -10.07 -13.75 8.81
CA SER A 141 -9.55 -15.07 8.43
C SER A 141 -10.70 -16.08 8.38
N PRO A 142 -10.86 -16.85 7.30
CA PRO A 142 -11.94 -17.82 7.23
C PRO A 142 -11.69 -18.94 8.24
N LYS A 143 -12.77 -19.54 8.74
CA LYS A 143 -12.67 -20.72 9.64
C LYS A 143 -12.03 -21.92 8.93
N GLU A 144 -12.32 -22.08 7.64
CA GLU A 144 -11.79 -23.14 6.77
C GLU A 144 -11.41 -22.56 5.39
N GLY A 145 -10.48 -23.20 4.69
CA GLY A 145 -10.07 -22.80 3.34
C GLY A 145 -8.85 -21.89 3.31
N ARG A 146 -8.62 -21.22 2.17
CA ARG A 146 -7.44 -20.37 1.98
C ARG A 146 -7.73 -18.93 2.42
N PRO A 147 -6.82 -18.31 3.19
CA PRO A 147 -6.92 -16.89 3.52
C PRO A 147 -6.89 -16.07 2.23
N ILE A 148 -7.57 -14.94 2.23
CA ILE A 148 -7.50 -14.00 1.11
C ILE A 148 -6.78 -12.75 1.60
N PRO A 149 -5.62 -12.39 1.01
CA PRO A 149 -4.95 -11.14 1.35
C PRO A 149 -5.84 -9.93 1.07
N ALA A 150 -5.85 -8.95 1.99
CA ALA A 150 -6.70 -7.77 1.92
C ALA A 150 -6.62 -7.06 0.55
N GLY A 151 -5.39 -6.77 0.10
CA GLY A 151 -5.15 -6.11 -1.18
C GLY A 151 -5.62 -6.92 -2.38
N PHE A 152 -5.45 -8.24 -2.35
CA PHE A 152 -5.90 -9.12 -3.44
C PHE A 152 -7.43 -9.11 -3.58
N GLU A 153 -8.18 -9.27 -2.49
CA GLU A 153 -9.65 -9.26 -2.57
C GLU A 153 -10.18 -7.89 -2.98
N ILE A 154 -9.60 -6.80 -2.44
CA ILE A 154 -9.97 -5.43 -2.84
C ILE A 154 -9.84 -5.26 -4.35
N MET A 155 -8.67 -5.59 -4.91
CA MET A 155 -8.43 -5.48 -6.35
C MET A 155 -9.34 -6.41 -7.15
N LYS A 156 -9.57 -7.63 -6.67
CA LYS A 156 -10.47 -8.60 -7.32
C LYS A 156 -11.92 -8.10 -7.37
N ARG A 157 -12.45 -7.53 -6.28
CA ARG A 157 -13.82 -7.02 -6.20
C ARG A 157 -14.02 -5.78 -7.06
N LEU A 158 -13.08 -4.83 -7.01
CA LEU A 158 -13.11 -3.66 -7.89
C LEU A 158 -13.02 -4.05 -9.37
N ARG A 159 -12.10 -4.97 -9.72
CA ARG A 159 -11.98 -5.47 -11.10
C ARG A 159 -13.25 -6.18 -11.55
N ALA A 160 -13.85 -7.02 -10.70
CA ALA A 160 -15.11 -7.68 -11.02
C ALA A 160 -16.22 -6.66 -11.30
N LYS A 161 -16.34 -5.61 -10.48
CA LYS A 161 -17.33 -4.56 -10.69
C LYS A 161 -17.10 -3.77 -11.98
N LEU A 162 -15.85 -3.42 -12.29
CA LEU A 162 -15.50 -2.71 -13.51
C LEU A 162 -15.67 -3.58 -14.76
N ASN A 163 -15.39 -4.88 -14.69
CA ASN A 163 -15.66 -5.83 -15.78
C ASN A 163 -17.17 -5.95 -16.05
N GLU A 164 -17.98 -6.07 -15.01
CA GLU A 164 -19.45 -6.05 -15.14
C GLU A 164 -19.93 -4.77 -15.84
N LEU A 165 -19.39 -3.62 -15.44
CA LEU A 165 -19.69 -2.34 -16.07
C LEU A 165 -19.22 -2.28 -17.53
N GLN A 166 -18.04 -2.83 -17.85
CA GLN A 166 -17.54 -2.91 -19.22
C GLN A 166 -18.46 -3.76 -20.11
N GLU A 167 -18.97 -4.87 -19.60
CA GLU A 167 -19.89 -5.75 -20.33
C GLU A 167 -21.26 -5.10 -20.56
N GLN A 168 -21.77 -4.37 -19.56
CA GLN A 168 -23.08 -3.71 -19.63
C GLN A 168 -23.06 -2.38 -20.38
N LYS A 169 -21.95 -1.63 -20.29
CA LYS A 169 -21.76 -0.27 -20.83
C LYS A 169 -20.35 -0.08 -21.40
N PRO A 170 -19.99 -0.80 -22.48
CA PRO A 170 -18.64 -0.76 -23.07
C PRO A 170 -18.22 0.64 -23.56
N GLU A 171 -19.17 1.53 -23.83
CA GLU A 171 -18.93 2.93 -24.16
C GLU A 171 -18.50 3.79 -22.97
N GLN A 172 -18.72 3.31 -21.74
CA GLN A 172 -18.44 4.04 -20.50
C GLN A 172 -17.09 3.67 -19.88
N PHE A 173 -16.63 2.42 -20.03
CA PHE A 173 -15.34 1.98 -19.48
C PHE A 173 -14.59 1.07 -20.46
N ARG A 174 -13.31 1.37 -20.66
CA ARG A 174 -12.39 0.50 -21.42
C ARG A 174 -11.09 0.32 -20.65
N LEU A 175 -10.74 -0.93 -20.34
CA LEU A 175 -9.44 -1.32 -19.79
C LEU A 175 -8.49 -1.78 -20.89
N LEU A 176 -7.31 -1.17 -20.96
CA LEU A 176 -6.21 -1.52 -21.85
C LEU A 176 -5.00 -1.99 -21.04
N THR A 177 -4.81 -3.29 -20.91
CA THR A 177 -3.60 -3.89 -20.32
C THR A 177 -2.46 -3.96 -21.32
N GLN A 178 -1.22 -4.17 -20.86
CA GLN A 178 -0.03 -4.19 -21.71
C GLN A 178 0.11 -2.93 -22.57
N THR A 179 -0.32 -1.80 -22.01
CA THR A 179 -0.37 -0.49 -22.66
C THR A 179 0.33 0.51 -21.73
N LYS A 180 1.61 0.76 -21.99
CA LYS A 180 2.46 1.60 -21.15
C LYS A 180 2.33 3.06 -21.57
N MET A 181 2.02 3.97 -20.65
CA MET A 181 2.17 5.41 -20.92
C MET A 181 3.66 5.76 -21.08
N VAL A 182 3.98 6.48 -22.16
CA VAL A 182 5.34 6.95 -22.46
C VAL A 182 5.46 8.47 -22.46
N ASP A 183 4.36 9.19 -22.69
CA ASP A 183 4.31 10.65 -22.58
C ASP A 183 2.88 11.16 -22.33
N ILE A 184 2.74 12.45 -22.05
CA ILE A 184 1.47 13.16 -21.85
C ILE A 184 1.28 14.18 -22.96
N ILE A 185 0.06 14.24 -23.51
CA ILE A 185 -0.31 15.14 -24.61
C ILE A 185 -0.83 16.46 -24.02
N ARG A 186 -0.26 17.60 -24.47
CA ARG A 186 -0.75 18.94 -24.15
C ARG A 186 -1.20 19.70 -25.40
N GLU A 187 -2.35 20.35 -25.29
CA GLU A 187 -2.89 21.28 -26.29
C GLU A 187 -3.25 22.60 -25.61
N SER A 188 -2.75 23.72 -26.15
CA SER A 188 -3.00 25.07 -25.60
C SER A 188 -2.75 25.17 -24.09
N GLY A 189 -1.71 24.49 -23.59
CA GLY A 189 -1.33 24.48 -22.17
C GLY A 189 -2.14 23.52 -21.28
N LYS A 190 -3.19 22.88 -21.77
CA LYS A 190 -3.99 21.87 -21.05
C LYS A 190 -3.51 20.45 -21.38
N VAL A 191 -3.49 19.56 -20.40
CA VAL A 191 -3.32 18.12 -20.61
C VAL A 191 -4.61 17.50 -21.16
N VAL A 192 -4.52 16.81 -22.29
CA VAL A 192 -5.66 16.29 -23.07
C VAL A 192 -5.51 14.83 -23.49
N GLY A 193 -4.57 14.10 -22.90
CA GLY A 193 -4.35 12.70 -23.24
C GLY A 193 -2.95 12.22 -22.93
N VAL A 194 -2.65 11.03 -23.42
CA VAL A 194 -1.37 10.33 -23.24
C VAL A 194 -0.90 9.69 -24.54
N GLU A 195 0.41 9.62 -24.71
CA GLU A 195 1.04 8.72 -25.67
C GLU A 195 1.32 7.39 -24.96
N VAL A 196 0.97 6.28 -25.62
CA VAL A 196 1.13 4.93 -25.08
C VAL A 196 1.91 4.05 -26.04
N GLU A 197 2.56 3.05 -25.49
CA GLU A 197 3.26 1.98 -26.18
C GLU A 197 2.64 0.63 -25.82
N SER A 198 2.24 -0.11 -26.84
CA SER A 198 1.70 -1.47 -26.76
C SER A 198 2.82 -2.49 -26.48
N ALA A 199 2.46 -3.72 -26.08
CA ALA A 199 3.43 -4.81 -25.87
C ALA A 199 4.26 -5.17 -27.12
N ASP A 200 3.75 -4.89 -28.32
CA ASP A 200 4.48 -5.06 -29.59
C ASP A 200 5.37 -3.85 -29.96
N GLY A 201 5.39 -2.80 -29.13
CA GLY A 201 6.14 -1.58 -29.36
C GLY A 201 5.42 -0.54 -30.22
N GLU A 202 4.17 -0.78 -30.62
CA GLU A 202 3.39 0.21 -31.37
C GLU A 202 3.03 1.41 -30.48
N LYS A 203 3.35 2.61 -30.95
CA LYS A 203 3.01 3.87 -30.29
C LYS A 203 1.70 4.42 -30.81
N SER A 204 0.80 4.81 -29.90
CA SER A 204 -0.47 5.43 -30.24
C SER A 204 -0.86 6.52 -29.25
N LYS A 205 -1.91 7.28 -29.56
CA LYS A 205 -2.43 8.38 -28.73
C LYS A 205 -3.80 8.02 -28.18
N ILE A 206 -4.01 8.34 -26.91
CA ILE A 206 -5.31 8.24 -26.25
C ILE A 206 -5.67 9.62 -25.73
N ASN A 207 -6.69 10.22 -26.33
CA ASN A 207 -7.18 11.54 -25.97
C ASN A 207 -8.27 11.45 -24.88
N GLY A 208 -8.36 12.49 -24.07
CA GLY A 208 -9.40 12.70 -23.07
C GLY A 208 -9.45 14.15 -22.61
N ASP A 209 -10.42 14.47 -21.77
CA ASP A 209 -10.61 15.81 -21.21
C ASP A 209 -9.71 16.08 -19.99
N ALA A 210 -9.22 15.02 -19.35
CA ALA A 210 -8.26 15.04 -18.25
C ALA A 210 -7.48 13.73 -18.17
N VAL A 211 -6.33 13.76 -17.49
CA VAL A 211 -5.47 12.60 -17.20
C VAL A 211 -5.28 12.46 -15.70
N ILE A 212 -5.49 11.25 -15.16
CA ILE A 212 -5.19 10.88 -13.77
C ILE A 212 -3.99 9.93 -13.77
N LEU A 213 -2.89 10.34 -13.16
CA LEU A 213 -1.74 9.49 -12.89
C LEU A 213 -1.98 8.69 -11.61
N ALA A 214 -2.02 7.36 -11.74
CA ALA A 214 -2.16 6.39 -10.64
C ALA A 214 -1.09 5.29 -10.74
N THR A 215 0.12 5.68 -11.16
CA THR A 215 1.20 4.77 -11.62
C THR A 215 2.00 4.10 -10.50
N GLY A 216 1.67 4.37 -9.24
CA GLY A 216 2.44 3.92 -8.08
C GLY A 216 3.80 4.62 -7.95
N GLY A 217 4.61 4.11 -7.02
CA GLY A 217 5.91 4.68 -6.64
C GLY A 217 7.09 4.26 -7.50
N PHE A 218 8.29 4.52 -6.97
CA PHE A 218 9.58 4.29 -7.64
C PHE A 218 10.53 3.35 -6.88
N SER A 219 10.01 2.55 -5.96
CA SER A 219 10.77 1.64 -5.08
C SER A 219 11.52 0.49 -5.79
N ALA A 220 11.35 0.31 -7.09
CA ALA A 220 12.14 -0.61 -7.91
C ALA A 220 13.12 0.10 -8.85
N ASP A 221 13.18 1.44 -8.86
CA ASP A 221 13.94 2.24 -9.82
C ASP A 221 15.40 2.47 -9.43
N GLN A 222 16.15 1.38 -9.25
CA GLN A 222 17.52 1.37 -8.71
C GLN A 222 18.50 2.32 -9.43
N ASP A 223 18.34 2.53 -10.74
CA ASP A 223 19.24 3.36 -11.55
C ASP A 223 18.68 4.75 -11.88
N GLY A 224 17.48 5.08 -11.39
CA GLY A 224 16.78 6.34 -11.67
C GLY A 224 16.49 7.13 -10.39
N LEU A 225 15.21 7.29 -10.05
CA LEU A 225 14.77 8.11 -8.93
C LEU A 225 15.31 7.63 -7.58
N LEU A 226 15.49 6.31 -7.37
CA LEU A 226 16.14 5.83 -6.14
C LEU A 226 17.61 6.23 -6.09
N LYS A 227 18.31 6.22 -7.22
CA LYS A 227 19.71 6.69 -7.25
C LYS A 227 19.82 8.19 -7.05
N GLU A 228 18.88 8.94 -7.61
CA GLU A 228 18.84 10.40 -7.51
C GLU A 228 18.50 10.86 -6.08
N PHE A 229 17.49 10.27 -5.45
CA PHE A 229 16.93 10.79 -4.18
C PHE A 229 17.14 9.87 -2.96
N GLY A 230 17.51 8.62 -3.18
CA GLY A 230 17.50 7.57 -2.17
C GLY A 230 18.74 6.69 -2.18
N ALA A 231 19.91 7.22 -2.56
CA ALA A 231 21.12 6.44 -2.77
C ALA A 231 21.50 5.56 -1.55
N GLN A 232 21.19 6.02 -0.33
CA GLN A 232 21.38 5.29 0.92
C GLN A 232 20.56 3.99 1.02
N THR A 233 19.53 3.82 0.18
CA THR A 233 18.67 2.64 0.16
C THR A 233 19.10 1.58 -0.86
N LEU A 234 20.06 1.86 -1.75
CA LEU A 234 20.43 1.03 -2.91
C LEU A 234 21.07 -0.35 -2.58
N GLY A 235 21.20 -0.72 -1.30
CA GLY A 235 21.61 -2.07 -0.87
C GLY A 235 20.46 -2.95 -0.37
N PHE A 236 19.28 -2.39 -0.15
CA PHE A 236 18.13 -3.12 0.36
C PHE A 236 17.41 -3.87 -0.75
N PRO A 237 16.93 -5.10 -0.51
CA PRO A 237 15.97 -5.72 -1.41
C PRO A 237 14.66 -4.92 -1.40
N SER A 238 13.75 -5.17 -2.34
CA SER A 238 12.44 -4.51 -2.41
C SER A 238 11.30 -5.49 -2.16
N THR A 239 10.17 -5.02 -1.62
CA THR A 239 8.92 -5.81 -1.59
C THR A 239 8.05 -5.58 -2.83
N ASN A 240 8.48 -4.71 -3.73
CA ASN A 240 7.67 -4.20 -4.83
C ASN A 240 7.89 -4.98 -6.12
N GLY A 241 6.93 -4.87 -7.03
CA GLY A 241 7.09 -5.40 -8.39
C GLY A 241 8.13 -4.61 -9.18
N ALA A 242 8.77 -5.26 -10.15
CA ALA A 242 9.75 -4.62 -11.03
C ALA A 242 9.16 -3.44 -11.82
N PHE A 243 7.83 -3.38 -11.98
CA PHE A 243 7.09 -2.29 -12.62
C PHE A 243 7.11 -0.95 -11.86
N ALA A 244 7.45 -0.92 -10.56
CA ALA A 244 7.42 0.28 -9.73
C ALA A 244 8.62 1.21 -9.99
N LYS A 245 8.68 1.78 -11.20
CA LYS A 245 9.82 2.52 -11.76
C LYS A 245 9.63 4.04 -11.79
N GLY A 246 8.53 4.55 -11.24
CA GLY A 246 8.27 6.00 -11.14
C GLY A 246 8.03 6.71 -12.48
N GLU A 247 7.53 6.02 -13.50
CA GLU A 247 7.34 6.60 -14.85
C GLU A 247 6.42 7.82 -14.83
N GLY A 248 5.30 7.75 -14.07
CA GLY A 248 4.40 8.90 -13.91
C GLY A 248 5.08 10.12 -13.28
N VAL A 249 5.93 9.90 -12.27
CA VAL A 249 6.73 10.97 -11.64
C VAL A 249 7.71 11.57 -12.66
N LYS A 250 8.46 10.73 -13.39
CA LYS A 250 9.44 11.17 -14.38
C LYS A 250 8.81 11.98 -15.51
N ILE A 251 7.68 11.51 -16.05
CA ILE A 251 6.98 12.18 -17.16
C ILE A 251 6.38 13.50 -16.68
N ALA A 252 5.67 13.52 -15.56
CA ALA A 252 5.08 14.75 -15.05
C ALA A 252 6.15 15.78 -14.63
N ARG A 253 7.29 15.36 -14.06
CA ARG A 253 8.42 16.26 -13.75
C ARG A 253 8.92 16.98 -15.01
N LYS A 254 9.01 16.30 -16.16
CA LYS A 254 9.40 16.93 -17.44
C LYS A 254 8.40 18.00 -17.91
N LEU A 255 7.14 17.89 -17.50
CA LEU A 255 6.10 18.90 -17.77
C LEU A 255 6.14 20.11 -16.84
N GLY A 256 7.07 20.13 -15.87
CA GLY A 256 7.16 21.16 -14.84
C GLY A 256 6.36 20.87 -13.57
N ALA A 257 5.89 19.63 -13.37
CA ALA A 257 5.27 19.24 -12.10
C ALA A 257 6.30 19.28 -10.97
N LYS A 258 5.90 19.89 -9.85
CA LYS A 258 6.72 19.99 -8.66
C LYS A 258 6.75 18.67 -7.91
N LEU A 259 7.95 18.31 -7.45
CA LEU A 259 8.16 17.14 -6.60
C LEU A 259 8.28 17.54 -5.14
N ILE A 260 7.85 16.67 -4.23
CA ILE A 260 7.98 16.87 -2.78
C ILE A 260 8.36 15.57 -2.09
N GLY A 261 9.25 15.65 -1.09
CA GLY A 261 9.62 14.55 -0.20
C GLY A 261 10.31 13.36 -0.88
N MET A 262 10.98 13.57 -2.02
CA MET A 262 11.54 12.48 -2.85
C MET A 262 12.57 11.61 -2.12
N GLU A 263 13.27 12.18 -1.14
CA GLU A 263 14.21 11.50 -0.25
C GLU A 263 13.54 10.62 0.83
N ARG A 264 12.22 10.75 1.00
CA ARG A 264 11.43 9.99 1.96
C ARG A 264 11.03 8.65 1.37
N ILE A 265 11.90 7.66 1.59
CA ILE A 265 11.74 6.27 1.14
C ILE A 265 11.67 5.36 2.36
N GLN A 266 10.55 4.65 2.51
CA GLN A 266 10.34 3.78 3.65
C GLN A 266 10.91 2.39 3.39
N ILE A 267 11.72 1.95 4.35
CA ILE A 267 12.14 0.57 4.50
C ILE A 267 11.14 -0.12 5.44
N HIS A 268 10.54 -1.22 5.01
CA HIS A 268 9.77 -2.08 5.89
C HIS A 268 10.73 -2.98 6.67
N PRO A 269 10.61 -3.11 8.00
CA PRO A 269 11.59 -3.82 8.80
C PRO A 269 11.58 -5.34 8.57
N THR A 270 10.45 -5.90 8.12
CA THR A 270 10.27 -7.35 8.01
C THR A 270 9.81 -7.76 6.61
N ALA A 271 10.72 -8.28 5.80
CA ALA A 271 10.43 -9.02 4.58
C ALA A 271 11.03 -10.43 4.71
N PHE A 272 10.26 -11.45 4.38
CA PHE A 272 10.70 -12.84 4.48
C PHE A 272 11.87 -13.12 3.54
N VAL A 273 12.86 -13.83 4.05
CA VAL A 273 13.88 -14.47 3.24
C VAL A 273 13.35 -15.84 2.83
N ASP A 274 13.27 -16.09 1.53
CA ASP A 274 13.00 -17.43 1.02
C ASP A 274 14.27 -18.28 1.21
N PRO A 275 14.21 -19.40 1.96
CA PRO A 275 15.37 -20.27 2.16
C PRO A 275 16.00 -20.79 0.86
N LYS A 276 15.22 -20.84 -0.24
CA LYS A 276 15.72 -21.28 -1.56
C LYS A 276 16.39 -20.16 -2.35
N GLU A 277 16.02 -18.91 -2.08
CA GLU A 277 16.57 -17.74 -2.78
C GLU A 277 16.94 -16.61 -1.79
N PRO A 278 17.88 -16.84 -0.85
CA PRO A 278 18.21 -15.87 0.18
C PRO A 278 18.76 -14.55 -0.38
N ALA A 279 19.41 -14.60 -1.55
CA ALA A 279 19.96 -13.45 -2.24
C ALA A 279 18.93 -12.62 -3.05
N ALA A 280 17.71 -13.13 -3.30
CA ALA A 280 16.75 -12.49 -4.22
C ALA A 280 16.52 -10.99 -3.92
N GLY A 281 16.57 -10.17 -4.97
CA GLY A 281 16.39 -8.71 -4.88
C GLY A 281 14.95 -8.29 -4.55
N THR A 282 13.97 -9.15 -4.82
CA THR A 282 12.59 -8.96 -4.39
C THR A 282 12.24 -9.96 -3.29
N LYS A 283 11.65 -9.48 -2.18
CA LYS A 283 11.25 -10.28 -1.02
C LYS A 283 9.75 -10.24 -0.80
N PHE A 284 9.21 -11.31 -0.21
CA PHE A 284 7.81 -11.34 0.20
C PHE A 284 7.64 -10.55 1.49
N LEU A 285 6.68 -9.63 1.54
CA LEU A 285 6.43 -8.85 2.74
C LEU A 285 5.97 -9.76 3.90
N ALA A 286 6.65 -9.68 5.04
CA ALA A 286 6.11 -10.22 6.29
C ALA A 286 5.15 -9.18 6.85
N ALA A 287 3.85 -9.49 6.83
CA ALA A 287 2.79 -8.56 7.22
C ALA A 287 3.05 -7.98 8.61
N GLU A 288 2.82 -6.67 8.77
CA GLU A 288 3.01 -6.00 10.06
C GLU A 288 2.11 -6.57 11.15
N ALA A 289 0.93 -7.07 10.78
CA ALA A 289 0.04 -7.76 11.70
C ALA A 289 0.61 -9.06 12.30
N LEU A 290 1.65 -9.68 11.74
CA LEU A 290 2.34 -10.77 12.44
C LEU A 290 2.91 -10.26 13.77
N ARG A 291 3.58 -9.10 13.75
CA ARG A 291 4.05 -8.39 14.96
C ARG A 291 2.85 -7.88 15.79
N GLY A 292 1.84 -7.33 15.12
CA GLY A 292 0.57 -6.89 15.72
C GLY A 292 -0.23 -8.00 16.42
N LYS A 293 0.07 -9.27 16.13
CA LYS A 293 -0.55 -10.45 16.76
C LYS A 293 0.44 -11.25 17.62
N GLY A 294 1.50 -10.58 18.09
CA GLY A 294 2.37 -11.09 19.14
C GLY A 294 3.62 -11.82 18.67
N ALA A 295 3.98 -11.76 17.38
CA ALA A 295 5.27 -12.28 16.94
C ALA A 295 6.41 -11.56 17.67
N LEU A 296 7.36 -12.34 18.19
CA LEU A 296 8.57 -11.87 18.87
C LEU A 296 9.74 -11.86 17.88
N LEU A 297 10.67 -10.90 17.99
CA LEU A 297 11.86 -10.88 17.15
C LEU A 297 13.13 -10.98 18.00
N ILE A 298 14.00 -11.90 17.60
CA ILE A 298 15.34 -12.08 18.17
C ILE A 298 16.41 -11.87 17.09
N ASN A 299 17.62 -11.49 17.50
CA ASN A 299 18.78 -11.45 16.61
C ASN A 299 19.41 -12.86 16.48
N SER A 300 20.49 -12.97 15.67
CA SER A 300 21.22 -14.23 15.50
C SER A 300 21.91 -14.74 16.78
N GLU A 301 22.01 -13.92 17.82
CA GLU A 301 22.53 -14.30 19.14
C GLU A 301 21.42 -14.79 20.09
N GLY A 302 20.18 -14.91 19.61
CA GLY A 302 19.05 -15.42 20.39
C GLY A 302 18.37 -14.39 21.30
N LYS A 303 18.70 -13.10 21.18
CA LYS A 303 18.23 -12.04 22.09
C LYS A 303 17.24 -11.09 21.44
N ARG A 304 16.27 -10.60 22.22
CA ARG A 304 15.45 -9.43 21.83
C ARG A 304 16.30 -8.18 21.73
N PHE A 305 15.91 -7.27 20.84
CA PHE A 305 16.69 -6.07 20.55
C PHE A 305 15.84 -4.84 20.22
N GLY A 306 14.51 -4.87 20.36
CA GLY A 306 13.69 -3.67 20.18
C GLY A 306 12.22 -3.90 20.54
N ASN A 307 11.45 -2.83 20.61
CA ASN A 307 9.99 -2.91 20.62
C ASN A 307 9.48 -3.23 19.21
N GLU A 308 8.93 -4.43 19.01
CA GLU A 308 8.49 -4.94 17.71
C GLU A 308 7.27 -4.19 17.15
N LEU A 309 6.59 -3.37 17.96
CA LEU A 309 5.47 -2.51 17.56
C LEU A 309 5.89 -1.04 17.36
N GLY A 310 7.19 -0.74 17.46
CA GLY A 310 7.71 0.58 17.12
C GLY A 310 7.50 0.94 15.64
N ARG A 311 7.75 2.21 15.31
CA ARG A 311 7.72 2.69 13.92
C ARG A 311 8.68 1.88 13.02
N ARG A 312 8.41 1.89 11.72
CA ARG A 312 9.17 1.10 10.73
C ARG A 312 10.62 1.52 10.61
N ASP A 313 10.89 2.83 10.65
CA ASP A 313 12.23 3.41 10.68
C ASP A 313 12.99 3.04 11.96
N TYR A 314 12.37 3.21 13.13
CA TYR A 314 12.92 2.78 14.41
C TYR A 314 13.32 1.30 14.35
N PHE A 315 12.39 0.42 14.00
CA PHE A 315 12.64 -1.01 14.08
C PHE A 315 13.59 -1.50 12.97
N THR A 316 13.59 -0.85 11.80
CA THR A 316 14.63 -1.06 10.78
C THR A 316 16.01 -0.67 11.31
N GLY A 317 16.13 0.48 11.98
CA GLY A 317 17.36 0.92 12.64
C GLY A 317 17.84 -0.08 13.70
N ARG A 318 16.92 -0.61 14.53
CA ARG A 318 17.24 -1.67 15.51
C ARG A 318 17.82 -2.92 14.85
N ILE A 319 17.27 -3.35 13.71
CA ILE A 319 17.82 -4.49 12.95
C ILE A 319 19.21 -4.15 12.40
N GLN A 320 19.40 -2.96 11.85
CA GLN A 320 20.69 -2.55 11.29
C GLN A 320 21.79 -2.43 12.35
N GLU A 321 21.46 -1.98 13.56
CA GLU A 321 22.41 -1.76 14.64
C GLU A 321 22.73 -3.02 15.46
N HIS A 322 21.72 -3.87 15.71
CA HIS A 322 21.83 -4.96 16.69
C HIS A 322 21.69 -6.37 16.13
N ALA A 323 21.37 -6.50 14.84
CA ALA A 323 21.29 -7.80 14.19
C ALA A 323 22.46 -7.98 13.22
N LYS A 324 23.02 -9.19 13.21
CA LYS A 324 24.06 -9.61 12.27
C LYS A 324 23.45 -10.45 11.15
N PRO A 325 24.19 -10.72 10.07
CA PRO A 325 23.79 -11.75 9.12
C PRO A 325 23.54 -13.09 9.79
N ILE A 326 22.57 -13.84 9.26
CA ILE A 326 22.25 -15.19 9.71
C ILE A 326 22.96 -16.17 8.79
N GLU A 327 23.68 -17.11 9.40
CA GLU A 327 24.46 -18.14 8.72
C GLU A 327 23.59 -19.10 7.89
N GLU A 328 24.14 -19.64 6.81
CA GLU A 328 23.43 -20.54 5.89
C GLU A 328 22.90 -21.81 6.58
N SER A 329 23.55 -22.23 7.67
CA SER A 329 23.14 -23.36 8.50
C SER A 329 21.73 -23.20 9.08
N PHE A 330 21.27 -21.97 9.30
CA PHE A 330 19.92 -21.67 9.75
C PHE A 330 19.06 -21.22 8.58
N GLN A 331 18.20 -22.12 8.09
CA GLN A 331 17.18 -21.83 7.06
C GLN A 331 17.72 -21.15 5.77
N GLY A 332 18.94 -21.48 5.34
CA GLY A 332 19.55 -20.90 4.14
C GLY A 332 20.18 -19.52 4.36
N GLY A 333 20.16 -18.99 5.58
CA GLY A 333 20.82 -17.74 5.95
C GLY A 333 20.17 -16.49 5.35
N SER A 334 20.79 -15.33 5.59
CA SER A 334 20.27 -14.03 5.13
C SER A 334 21.01 -13.44 3.92
N ALA A 335 21.92 -14.23 3.32
CA ALA A 335 22.82 -13.80 2.24
C ALA A 335 23.58 -12.50 2.60
N GLY A 336 24.21 -12.48 3.77
CA GLY A 336 25.05 -11.37 4.24
C GLY A 336 24.30 -10.13 4.73
N ARG A 337 22.95 -10.14 4.78
CA ARG A 337 22.15 -9.00 5.23
C ARG A 337 21.89 -9.07 6.73
N ASN A 338 21.94 -7.93 7.42
CA ASN A 338 21.47 -7.84 8.81
C ASN A 338 20.00 -8.29 8.88
N ALA A 339 19.73 -9.30 9.71
CA ALA A 339 18.48 -10.02 9.70
C ALA A 339 18.03 -10.40 11.11
N ALA A 340 16.72 -10.42 11.31
CA ALA A 340 16.11 -10.88 12.54
C ALA A 340 15.39 -12.22 12.32
N ILE A 341 15.14 -12.92 13.42
CA ILE A 341 14.37 -14.16 13.44
C ILE A 341 13.03 -13.86 14.09
N MET A 342 11.97 -13.98 13.30
CA MET A 342 10.60 -13.83 13.76
C MET A 342 10.13 -15.15 14.37
N LEU A 343 9.65 -15.10 15.61
CA LEU A 343 9.11 -16.23 16.36
C LEU A 343 7.60 -16.09 16.54
N MET A 344 6.89 -17.20 16.37
CA MET A 344 5.46 -17.31 16.68
C MET A 344 5.18 -18.60 17.46
N SER A 345 4.26 -18.53 18.42
CA SER A 345 3.68 -19.69 19.11
C SER A 345 2.30 -20.05 18.52
N GLU A 346 1.78 -21.21 18.87
CA GLU A 346 0.43 -21.66 18.47
C GLU A 346 -0.65 -20.61 18.75
N LYS A 347 -0.61 -19.98 19.94
CA LYS A 347 -1.56 -18.92 20.34
C LYS A 347 -1.49 -17.70 19.42
N THR A 348 -0.27 -17.24 19.09
CA THR A 348 -0.08 -16.09 18.19
C THR A 348 -0.49 -16.42 16.75
N ILE A 349 -0.30 -17.67 16.32
CA ILE A 349 -0.73 -18.16 15.00
C ILE A 349 -2.25 -18.17 14.90
N ASP A 350 -2.94 -18.65 15.94
CA ASP A 350 -4.40 -18.68 15.97
C ASP A 350 -5.00 -17.28 15.97
N ALA A 351 -4.40 -16.36 16.75
CA ALA A 351 -4.81 -14.95 16.77
C ALA A 351 -4.52 -14.21 15.45
N PHE A 352 -3.48 -14.59 14.72
CA PHE A 352 -3.20 -14.08 13.36
C PHE A 352 -4.15 -14.67 12.31
N GLY A 353 -4.63 -15.89 12.54
CA GLY A 353 -5.43 -16.67 11.62
C GLY A 353 -4.61 -17.80 11.02
N ARG A 354 -4.91 -19.03 11.43
CA ARG A 354 -4.15 -20.22 11.00
C ARG A 354 -4.09 -20.42 9.49
N PRO A 355 -5.16 -20.19 8.70
CA PRO A 355 -5.06 -20.23 7.25
C PRO A 355 -4.06 -19.20 6.69
N ALA A 356 -4.09 -17.96 7.19
CA ALA A 356 -3.16 -16.88 6.83
C ALA A 356 -1.71 -17.27 7.14
N PHE A 357 -1.48 -17.81 8.33
CA PHE A 357 -0.16 -18.32 8.70
C PHE A 357 0.29 -19.50 7.83
N ASN A 358 -0.58 -20.46 7.55
CA ASN A 358 -0.28 -21.63 6.72
C ASN A 358 0.11 -21.26 5.29
N PHE A 359 -0.39 -20.14 4.76
CA PHE A 359 0.13 -19.60 3.51
C PHE A 359 1.63 -19.28 3.61
N TYR A 360 2.07 -18.61 4.67
CA TYR A 360 3.50 -18.33 4.89
C TYR A 360 4.31 -19.59 5.22
N ALA A 361 3.82 -20.42 6.13
CA ALA A 361 4.55 -21.56 6.66
C ALA A 361 4.57 -22.78 5.74
N ILE A 362 3.46 -23.09 5.07
CA ILE A 362 3.30 -24.32 4.28
C ILE A 362 3.43 -24.04 2.79
N VAL A 363 2.72 -23.01 2.28
CA VAL A 363 2.73 -22.69 0.84
C VAL A 363 4.04 -22.02 0.45
N LYS A 364 4.43 -20.98 1.20
CA LYS A 364 5.66 -20.23 0.94
C LYS A 364 6.90 -20.80 1.65
N LYS A 365 6.72 -21.64 2.66
CA LYS A 365 7.81 -22.31 3.41
C LYS A 365 8.80 -21.34 4.08
N PHE A 366 8.31 -20.18 4.53
CA PHE A 366 9.13 -19.20 5.24
C PHE A 366 9.35 -19.56 6.71
N PHE A 367 8.41 -20.28 7.33
CA PHE A 367 8.53 -20.70 8.72
C PHE A 367 8.96 -22.15 8.84
N LYS A 368 9.83 -22.43 9.81
CA LYS A 368 10.15 -23.78 10.29
C LYS A 368 9.69 -23.95 11.74
N LYS A 369 9.09 -25.11 12.04
CA LYS A 369 8.68 -25.49 13.40
C LYS A 369 9.88 -26.11 14.15
N TYR A 370 9.98 -25.77 15.43
CA TYR A 370 10.87 -26.34 16.44
C TYR A 370 10.01 -26.73 17.64
N GLU A 371 10.23 -27.90 18.25
CA GLU A 371 9.35 -28.37 19.34
C GLU A 371 9.54 -27.62 20.66
N ASN A 372 10.68 -26.92 20.82
CA ASN A 372 11.03 -26.13 22.01
C ASN A 372 12.23 -25.22 21.72
N HIS A 373 12.63 -24.43 22.73
CA HIS A 373 13.79 -23.54 22.66
C HIS A 373 15.12 -24.28 22.42
N GLN A 374 15.32 -25.50 22.94
CA GLN A 374 16.58 -26.23 22.74
C GLN A 374 16.78 -26.61 21.27
N GLU A 375 15.72 -27.05 20.58
CA GLU A 375 15.79 -27.32 19.15
C GLU A 375 16.06 -26.06 18.32
N LEU A 376 15.41 -24.94 18.68
CA LEU A 376 15.64 -23.66 18.04
C LEU A 376 17.09 -23.19 18.25
N ALA A 377 17.60 -23.27 19.47
CA ALA A 377 18.96 -22.87 19.84
C ALA A 377 20.00 -23.70 19.09
N LYS A 378 19.84 -25.03 19.09
CA LYS A 378 20.69 -25.94 18.32
C LYS A 378 20.71 -25.60 16.82
N ALA A 379 19.55 -25.31 16.25
CA ALA A 379 19.48 -24.96 14.83
C ALA A 379 20.13 -23.61 14.52
N LEU A 380 20.00 -22.64 15.42
CA LEU A 380 20.60 -21.31 15.29
C LEU A 380 22.11 -21.32 15.61
N GLY A 381 22.60 -22.35 16.29
CA GLY A 381 24.00 -22.44 16.72
C GLY A 381 24.30 -21.58 17.95
N VAL A 382 23.31 -21.36 18.83
CA VAL A 382 23.46 -20.62 20.09
C VAL A 382 23.21 -21.52 21.29
N ASP A 383 23.72 -21.11 22.46
CA ASP A 383 23.46 -21.78 23.73
C ASP A 383 21.96 -21.70 24.09
N ASP A 384 21.34 -22.83 24.46
CA ASP A 384 19.91 -22.88 24.73
C ASP A 384 19.49 -22.02 25.93
N THR A 385 20.39 -21.80 26.88
CA THR A 385 20.14 -20.94 28.04
C THR A 385 19.89 -19.48 27.62
N VAL A 386 20.45 -19.03 26.50
CA VAL A 386 20.27 -17.65 26.00
C VAL A 386 18.86 -17.45 25.44
N ILE A 387 18.38 -18.39 24.63
CA ILE A 387 17.01 -18.33 24.10
C ILE A 387 16.01 -18.51 25.25
N LYS A 388 16.26 -19.46 26.15
CA LYS A 388 15.41 -19.68 27.32
C LYS A 388 15.26 -18.41 28.15
N ALA A 389 16.38 -17.77 28.50
CA ALA A 389 16.38 -16.53 29.27
C ALA A 389 15.62 -15.41 28.55
N THR A 390 15.78 -15.29 27.23
CA THR A 390 15.05 -14.30 26.42
C THR A 390 13.54 -14.53 26.45
N LEU A 391 13.08 -15.78 26.37
CA LEU A 391 11.66 -16.13 26.43
C LEU A 391 11.08 -15.96 27.84
N ASP A 392 11.81 -16.39 28.87
CA ASP A 392 11.43 -16.21 30.27
C ASP A 392 11.30 -14.72 30.64
N GLU A 393 12.28 -13.90 30.25
CA GLU A 393 12.24 -12.46 30.49
C GLU A 393 11.04 -11.81 29.76
N TYR A 394 10.75 -12.23 28.53
CA TYR A 394 9.58 -11.74 27.82
C TYR A 394 8.27 -12.14 28.50
N GLN A 395 8.20 -13.33 29.09
CA GLN A 395 7.05 -13.77 29.90
C GLN A 395 6.90 -12.91 31.16
N GLU A 396 7.98 -12.58 31.87
CA GLU A 396 7.93 -11.69 33.04
C GLU A 396 7.43 -10.28 32.67
N ILE A 397 7.87 -9.77 31.51
CA ILE A 397 7.39 -8.49 30.97
C ILE A 397 5.89 -8.59 30.61
N PHE A 398 5.49 -9.66 29.93
CA PHE A 398 4.08 -9.91 29.57
C PHE A 398 3.17 -9.98 30.79
N ASP A 399 3.63 -10.62 31.87
CA ASP A 399 2.92 -10.76 33.14
C ASP A 399 2.89 -9.45 33.96
N GLY A 400 3.56 -8.38 33.50
CA GLY A 400 3.67 -7.12 34.22
C GLY A 400 4.60 -7.17 35.44
N LYS A 401 5.44 -8.21 35.55
CA LYS A 401 6.43 -8.37 36.64
C LYS A 401 7.70 -7.55 36.39
N LYS A 402 7.94 -7.17 35.14
CA LYS A 402 9.10 -6.38 34.71
C LYS A 402 8.69 -5.36 33.66
N GLU A 403 9.32 -4.19 33.66
CA GLU A 403 9.17 -3.22 32.58
C GLU A 403 9.91 -3.69 31.33
N ASP A 404 9.31 -3.49 30.15
CA ASP A 404 10.01 -3.76 28.90
C ASP A 404 11.15 -2.76 28.72
N PRO A 405 12.40 -3.21 28.52
CA PRO A 405 13.54 -2.31 28.46
C PRO A 405 13.45 -1.35 27.26
N TRP A 406 12.69 -1.69 26.21
CA TRP A 406 12.50 -0.90 24.99
C TRP A 406 11.16 -0.18 24.94
N GLY A 407 10.47 -0.09 26.09
CA GLY A 407 9.22 0.66 26.24
C GLY A 407 8.01 0.03 25.55
N LYS A 408 8.04 -1.28 25.23
CA LYS A 408 6.87 -2.00 24.74
C LYS A 408 5.78 -2.04 25.82
N LYS A 409 4.59 -1.53 25.49
CA LYS A 409 3.43 -1.46 26.41
C LYS A 409 2.23 -2.31 25.99
N VAL A 410 2.25 -2.84 24.76
CA VAL A 410 1.11 -3.55 24.18
C VAL A 410 1.54 -4.98 23.86
N PHE A 411 0.78 -5.94 24.40
CA PHE A 411 1.02 -7.39 24.28
C PHE A 411 -0.28 -8.07 23.84
N PRO A 412 -0.55 -8.13 22.51
CA PRO A 412 -1.90 -8.39 22.01
C PRO A 412 -2.46 -9.81 22.26
N VAL A 413 -1.60 -10.80 22.49
CA VAL A 413 -2.01 -12.22 22.50
C VAL A 413 -1.39 -12.99 23.68
N ALA A 414 -0.13 -13.39 23.56
CA ALA A 414 0.54 -14.23 24.56
C ALA A 414 2.06 -14.07 24.44
N ALA A 415 2.78 -14.32 25.53
CA ALA A 415 4.19 -14.63 25.49
C ALA A 415 4.44 -16.03 24.89
N ILE A 416 5.68 -16.26 24.42
CA ILE A 416 6.11 -17.53 23.84
C ILE A 416 6.80 -18.35 24.94
N SER A 417 6.26 -19.53 25.24
CA SER A 417 6.84 -20.43 26.23
C SER A 417 8.07 -21.17 25.68
N PRO A 418 9.15 -21.32 26.46
CA PRO A 418 10.35 -22.04 26.01
C PRO A 418 10.12 -23.54 25.78
N ASN A 419 9.08 -24.13 26.40
CA ASN A 419 8.81 -25.57 26.35
C ASN A 419 7.68 -25.94 25.37
N GLU A 420 7.14 -24.96 24.64
CA GLU A 420 6.10 -25.16 23.64
C GLU A 420 6.68 -25.05 22.22
N PRO A 421 5.97 -25.53 21.19
CA PRO A 421 6.36 -25.34 19.80
C PRO A 421 6.58 -23.88 19.40
N ILE A 422 7.70 -23.63 18.70
CA ILE A 422 8.10 -22.32 18.20
C ILE A 422 8.25 -22.39 16.68
N TYR A 423 7.63 -21.45 15.98
CA TYR A 423 7.77 -21.28 14.53
C TYR A 423 8.70 -20.11 14.27
N ALA A 424 9.80 -20.34 13.54
CA ALA A 424 10.78 -19.31 13.25
C ALA A 424 10.94 -19.06 11.75
N ALA A 425 11.08 -17.79 11.35
CA ALA A 425 11.37 -17.36 9.99
C ALA A 425 12.43 -16.25 9.98
N ILE A 426 13.28 -16.21 8.94
CA ILE A 426 14.22 -15.10 8.74
C ILE A 426 13.50 -13.92 8.08
N VAL A 427 13.71 -12.73 8.65
CA VAL A 427 13.23 -11.48 8.07
C VAL A 427 14.36 -10.45 7.94
N VAL A 428 14.34 -9.70 6.83
CA VAL A 428 15.29 -8.61 6.56
C VAL A 428 14.53 -7.31 6.26
N PRO A 429 15.13 -6.14 6.49
CA PRO A 429 14.53 -4.89 6.03
C PRO A 429 14.55 -4.80 4.50
N ALA A 430 13.54 -4.16 3.91
CA ALA A 430 13.39 -4.04 2.46
C ALA A 430 12.72 -2.72 2.04
N ILE A 431 13.13 -2.13 0.92
CA ILE A 431 12.47 -0.97 0.30
C ILE A 431 11.01 -1.31 0.05
N HIS A 432 10.11 -0.49 0.58
CA HIS A 432 8.70 -0.82 0.62
C HIS A 432 7.80 0.22 -0.02
N TYR A 433 8.04 1.51 0.24
CA TYR A 433 7.14 2.57 -0.22
C TYR A 433 7.92 3.87 -0.42
N THR A 434 7.57 4.64 -1.45
CA THR A 434 8.16 5.96 -1.70
C THR A 434 7.14 7.04 -1.34
N MET A 435 7.38 7.76 -0.23
CA MET A 435 6.45 8.78 0.28
C MET A 435 6.54 10.11 -0.48
N GLY A 436 7.65 10.32 -1.19
CA GLY A 436 7.80 11.41 -2.12
C GLY A 436 7.18 11.13 -3.47
N GLY A 437 6.83 12.20 -4.17
CA GLY A 437 6.22 12.13 -5.49
C GLY A 437 5.76 13.49 -5.98
N LEU A 438 4.75 13.48 -6.85
CA LEU A 438 4.12 14.69 -7.38
C LEU A 438 3.39 15.44 -6.26
N GLN A 439 3.65 16.74 -6.14
CA GLN A 439 2.86 17.59 -5.25
C GLN A 439 1.43 17.71 -5.81
N ILE A 440 0.44 17.46 -4.96
CA ILE A 440 -0.98 17.67 -5.25
C ILE A 440 -1.61 18.63 -4.25
N ASP A 441 -2.75 19.22 -4.61
CA ASP A 441 -3.62 19.91 -3.66
C ASP A 441 -4.77 19.00 -3.16
N GLU A 442 -5.67 19.57 -2.36
CA GLU A 442 -6.80 18.85 -1.74
C GLU A 442 -7.79 18.27 -2.77
N ASN A 443 -7.73 18.69 -4.03
CA ASN A 443 -8.54 18.20 -5.15
C ASN A 443 -7.74 17.28 -6.09
N SER A 444 -6.60 16.74 -5.62
CA SER A 444 -5.71 15.87 -6.39
C SER A 444 -5.14 16.50 -7.68
N ARG A 445 -5.16 17.83 -7.82
CA ARG A 445 -4.57 18.51 -8.99
C ARG A 445 -3.06 18.52 -8.84
N VAL A 446 -2.34 18.15 -9.89
CA VAL A 446 -0.86 18.20 -9.88
C VAL A 446 -0.40 19.66 -9.90
N ILE A 447 0.49 20.01 -8.99
CA ILE A 447 1.01 21.38 -8.83
C ILE A 447 2.34 21.53 -9.58
N ASP A 448 2.50 22.64 -10.30
CA ASP A 448 3.74 22.99 -10.99
C ASP A 448 4.75 23.70 -10.06
N GLU A 449 5.96 23.92 -10.58
CA GLU A 449 7.04 24.63 -9.87
C GLU A 449 6.67 26.08 -9.49
N GLN A 450 5.63 26.67 -10.10
CA GLN A 450 5.11 28.00 -9.78
C GLN A 450 3.99 27.96 -8.74
N GLY A 451 3.65 26.78 -8.21
CA GLY A 451 2.59 26.60 -7.22
C GLY A 451 1.17 26.65 -7.81
N LYS A 452 1.02 26.45 -9.13
CA LYS A 452 -0.28 26.45 -9.81
C LYS A 452 -0.67 25.03 -10.27
N PRO A 453 -1.97 24.71 -10.32
CA PRO A 453 -2.43 23.47 -10.93
C PRO A 453 -2.06 23.36 -12.41
N ILE A 454 -1.49 22.23 -12.82
CA ILE A 454 -1.35 21.86 -14.22
C ILE A 454 -2.74 21.48 -14.75
N ILE A 455 -3.28 22.31 -15.63
CA ILE A 455 -4.67 22.16 -16.12
C ILE A 455 -4.84 20.81 -16.82
N GLY A 456 -5.81 20.02 -16.35
CA GLY A 456 -6.15 18.70 -16.90
C GLY A 456 -5.31 17.54 -16.35
N LEU A 457 -4.39 17.78 -15.40
CA LEU A 457 -3.54 16.74 -14.82
C LEU A 457 -3.83 16.55 -13.32
N TYR A 458 -4.13 15.30 -12.96
CA TYR A 458 -4.41 14.86 -11.60
C TYR A 458 -3.51 13.68 -11.25
N ALA A 459 -3.35 13.42 -9.95
CA ALA A 459 -2.59 12.27 -9.48
C ALA A 459 -3.15 11.68 -8.18
N ALA A 460 -2.99 10.37 -7.99
CA ALA A 460 -3.50 9.66 -6.82
C ALA A 460 -2.65 8.43 -6.44
N GLY A 461 -2.54 8.18 -5.13
CA GLY A 461 -1.74 7.08 -4.57
C GLY A 461 -0.24 7.39 -4.52
N GLU A 462 0.59 6.34 -4.50
CA GLU A 462 2.05 6.43 -4.27
C GLU A 462 2.84 7.21 -5.34
N VAL A 463 2.21 7.62 -6.44
CA VAL A 463 2.84 8.56 -7.40
C VAL A 463 2.90 9.99 -6.83
N THR A 464 2.12 10.28 -5.78
CA THR A 464 2.01 11.59 -5.14
C THR A 464 2.92 11.68 -3.91
N GLY A 465 3.24 12.91 -3.50
CA GLY A 465 3.98 13.19 -2.28
C GLY A 465 3.22 14.12 -1.33
N GLY A 466 3.63 14.13 -0.06
CA GLY A 466 3.11 15.04 0.96
C GLY A 466 2.12 14.41 1.95
N VAL A 467 1.43 13.34 1.60
CA VAL A 467 0.45 12.70 2.51
C VAL A 467 1.13 12.06 3.73
N HIS A 468 2.28 11.41 3.54
CA HIS A 468 2.88 10.54 4.58
C HIS A 468 4.09 11.13 5.30
N GLY A 469 4.59 12.30 4.88
CA GLY A 469 5.78 12.93 5.48
C GLY A 469 7.00 12.00 5.43
N SER A 470 7.76 11.96 6.52
CA SER A 470 9.01 11.19 6.63
C SER A 470 8.79 9.67 6.69
N ASN A 471 7.66 9.21 7.23
CA ASN A 471 7.39 7.80 7.47
C ASN A 471 5.88 7.49 7.45
N ARG A 472 5.49 6.61 6.54
CA ARG A 472 4.10 6.20 6.36
C ARG A 472 3.62 5.24 7.45
N LEU A 473 2.45 5.53 8.02
CA LEU A 473 1.74 4.65 8.94
C LEU A 473 1.17 3.40 8.22
N GLY A 474 1.23 2.23 8.86
CA GLY A 474 0.67 0.98 8.30
C GLY A 474 -0.80 1.16 7.91
N GLY A 475 -1.25 0.59 6.79
CA GLY A 475 -2.63 0.74 6.30
C GLY A 475 -2.95 2.05 5.56
N ASN A 476 -2.24 3.16 5.82
CA ASN A 476 -2.52 4.46 5.18
C ASN A 476 -2.30 4.45 3.65
N SER A 477 -1.49 3.54 3.10
CA SER A 477 -1.28 3.45 1.65
C SER A 477 -2.52 3.02 0.89
N LEU A 478 -3.30 2.07 1.44
CA LEU A 478 -4.57 1.68 0.78
C LEU A 478 -5.62 2.77 0.97
N LEU A 479 -5.64 3.41 2.15
CA LEU A 479 -6.54 4.51 2.43
C LEU A 479 -6.30 5.68 1.47
N GLU A 480 -5.04 6.10 1.29
CA GLU A 480 -4.66 7.14 0.33
C GLU A 480 -5.09 6.79 -1.10
N CYS A 481 -4.84 5.55 -1.54
CA CYS A 481 -5.25 5.11 -2.87
C CYS A 481 -6.76 5.30 -3.09
N VAL A 482 -7.60 4.92 -2.12
CA VAL A 482 -9.05 5.06 -2.25
C VAL A 482 -9.49 6.51 -2.15
N VAL A 483 -9.04 7.25 -1.12
CA VAL A 483 -9.44 8.64 -0.89
C VAL A 483 -9.05 9.52 -2.08
N PHE A 484 -7.76 9.59 -2.40
CA PHE A 484 -7.28 10.46 -3.46
C PHE A 484 -7.58 9.91 -4.85
N GLY A 485 -7.78 8.59 -5.01
CA GLY A 485 -8.30 8.02 -6.25
C GLY A 485 -9.69 8.56 -6.56
N ARG A 486 -10.60 8.51 -5.58
CA ARG A 486 -11.97 9.03 -5.73
C ARG A 486 -11.98 10.55 -5.92
N ILE A 487 -11.20 11.31 -5.14
CA ILE A 487 -11.07 12.76 -5.31
C ILE A 487 -10.54 13.13 -6.69
N ALA A 488 -9.52 12.43 -7.19
CA ALA A 488 -9.00 12.65 -8.55
C ALA A 488 -10.06 12.32 -9.62
N GLY A 489 -10.84 11.25 -9.41
CA GLY A 489 -11.95 10.90 -10.28
C GLY A 489 -13.00 12.01 -10.37
N HIS A 490 -13.52 12.44 -9.22
CA HIS A 490 -14.47 13.54 -9.08
C HIS A 490 -13.97 14.85 -9.69
N SER A 491 -12.72 15.22 -9.39
CA SER A 491 -12.15 16.49 -9.87
C SER A 491 -11.89 16.45 -11.38
N GLY A 492 -11.40 15.31 -11.89
CA GLY A 492 -11.16 15.06 -13.31
C GLY A 492 -12.42 15.16 -14.16
N ILE A 493 -13.52 14.53 -13.72
CA ILE A 493 -14.80 14.61 -14.43
C ILE A 493 -15.42 16.01 -14.38
N ASN A 494 -15.42 16.69 -13.23
CA ASN A 494 -16.06 18.00 -13.10
C ASN A 494 -15.34 19.10 -13.88
N ALA A 495 -14.01 19.07 -13.92
CA ALA A 495 -13.24 19.96 -14.81
C ALA A 495 -13.55 19.72 -16.30
N SER A 496 -14.04 18.53 -16.64
CA SER A 496 -14.39 18.15 -18.02
C SER A 496 -15.83 18.54 -18.38
N LYS A 497 -16.77 18.47 -17.42
CA LYS A 497 -18.18 18.93 -17.59
C LYS A 497 -18.29 20.45 -17.79
N THR A 498 -17.49 21.22 -17.07
CA THR A 498 -17.50 22.71 -17.13
C THR A 498 -17.09 23.25 -18.52
N ARG A 499 -16.58 22.39 -19.42
CA ARG A 499 -16.19 22.74 -20.80
C ARG A 499 -17.37 22.78 -21.77
N THR A 500 -18.52 22.20 -21.43
CA THR A 500 -19.65 22.10 -22.37
C THR A 500 -20.67 23.23 -22.24
N GLU A 501 -20.41 24.20 -21.36
CA GLU A 501 -21.27 25.38 -21.12
C GLU A 501 -20.66 26.72 -21.61
N LEU A 502 -19.47 26.69 -22.22
CA LEU A 502 -18.81 27.85 -22.86
C LEU A 502 -18.67 27.59 -24.36
#